data_AF-A0A0Q8RXV5-F1
#
_entry.id   AF-A0A0Q8RXV5-F1
#
_cell.length_a   1.000
_cell.length_b   1.000
_cell.length_c   1.000
_cell.angle_alpha   90.00
_cell.angle_beta   90.00
_cell.angle_gamma   90.00
#
_symmetry.space_group_name_H-M   'P 1'
#
loop_
_entity.id
_entity.type
_entity.pdbx_description
1 polymer ?
#
loop_
_entity_poly.entity_id
_entity_poly.type
_entity_poly.pdbx_seq_one_letter_code
_entity_poly.pdbx_strand_id
1 'polypeptide(L)'
;MRKPRDFDPELQALTDKAKTLKTKKQGQLGELVVATGADTLSIEQLAGALIEAAAADTARKEAWRKSGAAFFRGKGARARKGAGRNEGSASAIGAGAEPPASETGAA
;
A
#
# COMPACT_ATOMS: atom_id res chain seq x y z
N MET A 1 38.94 16.39 34.03
CA MET A 1 37.80 15.63 34.59
C MET A 1 36.71 15.58 33.53
N ARG A 2 36.28 14.39 33.08
CA ARG A 2 35.22 14.25 32.07
C ARG A 2 33.87 14.41 32.76
N LYS A 3 33.04 15.34 32.26
CA LYS A 3 31.66 15.57 32.74
C LYS A 3 30.89 14.23 32.66
N PRO A 4 30.12 13.83 33.68
CA PRO A 4 29.16 12.75 33.54
C PRO A 4 28.23 13.07 32.38
N ARG A 5 28.02 12.10 31.50
CA ARG A 5 27.22 12.25 30.29
C ARG A 5 25.75 12.16 30.71
N ASP A 6 24.94 13.17 30.40
CA ASP A 6 23.53 13.18 30.75
C ASP A 6 22.78 12.15 29.88
N PHE A 7 22.36 11.05 30.50
CA PHE A 7 21.62 9.96 29.83
C PHE A 7 20.12 10.22 29.74
N ASP A 8 19.59 11.12 30.57
CA ASP A 8 18.18 11.51 30.58
C ASP A 8 17.65 11.96 29.21
N PRO A 9 18.34 12.85 28.44
CA PRO A 9 17.87 13.22 27.11
C PRO A 9 17.92 12.04 26.11
N GLU A 10 18.87 11.12 26.26
CA GLU A 10 18.98 9.94 25.40
C GLU A 10 17.87 8.90 25.71
N LEU A 11 17.55 8.71 26.99
CA LEU A 11 16.43 7.91 27.45
C LEU A 11 15.08 8.48 26.98
N GLN A 12 14.91 9.80 27.03
CA GLN A 12 13.71 10.46 26.56
C GLN A 12 13.56 10.34 25.03
N ALA A 13 14.66 10.55 24.29
CA ALA A 13 14.66 10.38 22.84
C ALA A 13 14.34 8.94 22.41
N LEU A 14 14.83 7.93 23.14
CA LEU A 14 14.49 6.52 22.88
C LEU A 14 13.01 6.23 23.19
N THR A 15 12.50 6.79 24.28
CA THR A 15 11.08 6.66 24.66
C THR A 15 10.16 7.25 23.60
N ASP A 16 10.47 8.44 23.09
CA ASP A 16 9.64 9.13 22.09
C ASP A 16 9.72 8.45 20.72
N LYS A 17 10.89 7.89 20.36
CA LYS A 17 11.03 7.02 19.19
C LYS A 17 10.17 5.75 19.32
N ALA A 18 10.18 5.09 20.47
CA ALA A 18 9.37 3.90 20.72
C ALA A 18 7.86 4.19 20.59
N LYS A 19 7.39 5.32 21.15
CA LYS A 19 6.00 5.79 21.00
C LYS A 19 5.65 6.03 19.53
N THR A 20 6.52 6.74 18.80
CA THR A 20 6.31 7.03 17.38
C THR A 20 6.21 5.74 16.54
N LEU A 21 7.08 4.77 16.80
CA LEU A 21 7.04 3.47 16.11
C LEU A 21 5.76 2.70 16.44
N LYS A 22 5.31 2.75 17.70
CA LYS A 22 4.04 2.11 18.10
C LYS A 22 2.86 2.71 17.36
N THR A 23 2.76 4.04 17.30
CA THR A 23 1.67 4.73 16.58
C THR A 23 1.69 4.40 15.08
N LYS A 24 2.87 4.41 14.45
CA LYS A 24 3.02 4.03 13.04
C LYS A 24 2.59 2.59 12.78
N LYS A 25 3.00 1.66 13.65
CA LYS A 25 2.61 0.24 13.55
C LYS A 25 1.09 0.07 13.70
N GLN A 26 0.47 0.81 14.62
CA GLN A 26 -0.98 0.78 14.81
C GLN A 26 -1.72 1.26 13.55
N GLY A 27 -1.26 2.36 12.95
CA GLY A 27 -1.80 2.85 11.67
C GLY A 27 -1.66 1.83 10.54
N GLN A 28 -0.47 1.23 10.39
CA GLN A 28 -0.22 0.20 9.38
C GLN A 28 -1.10 -1.05 9.54
N LEU A 29 -1.40 -1.46 10.78
CA LEU A 29 -2.33 -2.56 11.03
C LEU A 29 -3.76 -2.18 10.63
N GLY A 30 -4.19 -0.95 10.91
CA GLY A 30 -5.49 -0.44 10.46
C GLY A 30 -5.60 -0.43 8.93
N GLU A 31 -4.59 0.09 8.24
CA GLU A 31 -4.53 0.09 6.77
C GLU A 31 -4.54 -1.34 6.19
N LEU A 32 -3.88 -2.30 6.85
CA LEU A 32 -3.88 -3.68 6.42
C LEU A 32 -5.27 -4.30 6.53
N VAL A 33 -5.98 -4.08 7.65
CA VAL A 33 -7.34 -4.59 7.86
C VAL A 33 -8.26 -4.11 6.72
N VAL A 34 -8.25 -2.81 6.42
CA VAL A 34 -9.03 -2.24 5.32
C VAL A 34 -8.58 -2.80 3.96
N ALA A 35 -7.28 -2.92 3.71
CA ALA A 35 -6.77 -3.44 2.44
C ALA A 35 -7.14 -4.92 2.20
N THR A 36 -7.31 -5.70 3.27
CA THR A 36 -7.77 -7.10 3.21
C THR A 36 -9.28 -7.23 3.14
N GLY A 37 -10.05 -6.14 3.30
CA GLY A 37 -11.51 -6.16 3.42
C GLY A 37 -12.00 -6.76 4.74
N ALA A 38 -11.13 -6.88 5.74
CA ALA A 38 -11.48 -7.44 7.04
C ALA A 38 -12.23 -6.43 7.93
N ASP A 39 -12.31 -5.17 7.51
CA ASP A 39 -13.09 -4.09 8.14
C ASP A 39 -14.61 -4.30 8.03
N THR A 40 -15.06 -5.19 7.13
CA THR A 40 -16.48 -5.56 7.04
C THR A 40 -16.90 -6.62 8.06
N LEU A 41 -15.94 -7.27 8.72
CA LEU A 41 -16.21 -8.27 9.76
C LEU A 41 -16.57 -7.57 11.07
N SER A 42 -17.41 -8.21 11.90
CA SER A 42 -17.63 -7.71 13.25
C SER A 42 -16.33 -7.79 14.08
N ILE A 43 -16.22 -6.95 15.11
CA ILE A 43 -15.03 -6.92 15.98
C ILE A 43 -14.83 -8.29 16.66
N GLU A 44 -15.92 -8.97 17.02
CA GLU A 44 -15.90 -10.30 17.62
C GLU A 44 -15.41 -11.37 16.64
N GLN A 45 -15.84 -11.31 15.37
CA GLN A 45 -15.39 -12.24 14.33
C GLN A 45 -13.90 -12.05 14.03
N LEU A 46 -13.45 -10.80 13.92
CA LEU A 46 -12.05 -10.48 13.72
C LEU A 46 -11.20 -10.96 14.91
N ALA A 47 -11.67 -10.72 16.14
CA ALA A 47 -10.99 -11.19 17.35
C ALA A 47 -10.88 -12.72 17.40
N GLY A 48 -11.98 -13.43 17.10
CA GLY A 48 -11.99 -14.89 17.02
C GLY A 48 -10.97 -15.42 16.02
N ALA A 49 -10.96 -14.88 14.80
CA ALA A 49 -10.01 -15.26 13.76
C ALA A 49 -8.55 -15.02 14.18
N LEU A 50 -8.26 -13.92 14.88
CA LEU A 50 -6.92 -13.62 15.39
C LEU A 50 -6.48 -14.56 16.52
N ILE A 51 -7.40 -14.96 17.40
CA ILE A 51 -7.13 -15.94 18.46
C ILE A 51 -6.80 -17.30 17.85
N GLU A 52 -7.61 -17.78 16.91
CA GLU A 52 -7.33 -19.02 16.19
C GLU A 52 -6.00 -18.96 15.41
N ALA A 53 -5.74 -17.81 14.79
CA ALA A 53 -4.48 -17.60 14.07
C ALA A 53 -3.26 -17.63 14.99
N ALA A 54 -3.38 -17.09 16.20
CA ALA A 54 -2.32 -17.14 17.21
C ALA A 54 -2.06 -18.58 17.68
N ALA A 55 -3.11 -19.38 17.85
CA ALA A 55 -3.04 -20.79 18.30
C ALA A 55 -2.60 -21.78 17.21
N ALA A 56 -2.52 -21.36 15.94
CA ALA A 56 -2.15 -22.23 14.83
C ALA A 56 -0.74 -22.85 14.97
N ASP A 57 -0.59 -24.05 14.44
CA ASP A 57 0.67 -24.78 14.36
C ASP A 57 1.63 -24.16 13.33
N THR A 58 2.88 -24.61 13.35
CA THR A 58 3.94 -24.06 12.50
C THR A 58 3.65 -24.24 11.01
N ALA A 59 3.14 -25.42 10.60
CA ALA A 59 2.84 -25.69 9.20
C ALA A 59 1.72 -24.79 8.67
N ARG A 60 0.65 -24.61 9.45
CA ARG A 60 -0.44 -23.68 9.11
C ARG A 60 0.02 -22.23 9.05
N LYS A 61 0.84 -21.79 10.02
CA LYS A 61 1.45 -20.46 10.02
C LYS A 61 2.33 -20.21 8.78
N GLU A 62 3.08 -21.22 8.34
CA GLU A 62 3.88 -21.13 7.12
C GLU A 62 3.03 -21.03 5.85
N ALA A 63 1.94 -21.79 5.76
CA ALA A 63 0.99 -21.68 4.65
C ALA A 63 0.40 -20.27 4.58
N TRP A 64 -0.05 -19.71 5.71
CA TRP A 64 -0.55 -18.33 5.77
C TRP A 64 0.52 -17.30 5.45
N ARG A 65 1.78 -17.53 5.84
CA ARG A 65 2.90 -16.64 5.45
C ARG A 65 3.08 -16.61 3.93
N LYS A 66 2.99 -17.75 3.26
CA LYS A 66 3.09 -17.85 1.79
C LYS A 66 1.93 -17.11 1.11
N SER A 67 0.70 -17.31 1.59
CA SER A 67 -0.51 -16.63 1.10
C SER A 67 -0.47 -15.11 1.36
N GLY A 68 -0.09 -14.70 2.56
CA GLY A 68 0.08 -13.29 2.93
C GLY A 68 1.15 -12.61 2.06
N ALA A 69 2.28 -13.28 1.81
CA ALA A 69 3.29 -12.75 0.90
C ALA A 69 2.74 -12.58 -0.54
N ALA A 70 1.86 -13.46 -1.00
CA ALA A 70 1.22 -13.32 -2.31
C ALA A 70 0.32 -12.07 -2.39
N PHE A 71 -0.42 -11.75 -1.33
CA PHE A 71 -1.23 -10.53 -1.22
C PHE A 71 -0.39 -9.26 -1.44
N PHE A 72 0.77 -9.16 -0.78
CA PHE A 72 1.67 -8.02 -0.95
C PHE A 72 2.37 -7.99 -2.32
N ARG A 73 2.68 -9.15 -2.92
CA ARG A 73 3.24 -9.23 -4.28
C ARG A 73 2.25 -8.73 -5.34
N GLY A 74 0.96 -9.09 -5.24
CA GLY A 74 -0.08 -8.64 -6.17
C GLY A 74 -0.33 -7.13 -6.12
N LYS A 75 -0.19 -6.53 -4.94
CA LYS A 75 -0.31 -5.06 -4.76
C LYS A 75 0.86 -4.29 -5.39
N GLY A 76 2.07 -4.86 -5.40
CA GLY A 76 3.24 -4.29 -6.10
C GLY A 76 3.13 -4.28 -7.63
N ALA A 77 2.40 -5.23 -8.23
CA ALA A 77 2.11 -5.23 -9.67
C ALA A 77 1.06 -4.17 -10.05
N ARG A 78 0.04 -3.94 -9.21
CA ARG A 78 -0.95 -2.87 -9.41
C ARG A 78 -0.37 -1.48 -9.15
N ALA A 79 0.50 -1.32 -8.14
CA ALA A 79 1.22 -0.08 -7.89
C ALA A 79 2.15 0.31 -9.06
N ARG A 80 2.86 -0.65 -9.67
CA ARG A 80 3.65 -0.40 -10.90
C ARG A 80 2.81 -0.11 -12.15
N LYS A 81 1.59 -0.66 -12.25
CA LYS A 81 0.65 -0.38 -13.35
C LYS A 81 -0.03 0.99 -13.21
N GLY A 82 -0.08 1.56 -12.01
CA GLY A 82 -0.64 2.88 -11.70
C GLY A 82 0.35 4.04 -11.89
N ALA A 83 1.66 3.80 -11.80
CA ALA A 83 2.69 4.82 -11.99
C ALA A 83 3.10 5.06 -13.46
N GLY A 84 2.45 4.38 -14.42
CA GLY A 84 2.84 4.43 -15.85
C GLY A 84 1.69 4.69 -16.83
N ARG A 85 0.54 5.18 -16.37
CA ARG A 85 -0.60 5.53 -17.23
C ARG A 85 -1.33 6.76 -16.71
N ASN A 86 -0.63 7.88 -16.57
CA ASN A 86 -1.29 9.17 -16.55
C ASN A 86 -0.33 10.29 -16.92
N GLU A 87 0.13 10.34 -18.17
CA GLU A 87 0.69 11.55 -18.77
C GLU A 87 0.72 11.37 -20.28
N GLY A 88 -0.03 12.22 -21.00
CA GLY A 88 0.21 12.46 -22.42
C GLY A 88 -0.70 11.77 -23.44
N SER A 89 -2.02 11.93 -23.34
CA SER A 89 -2.82 12.05 -24.58
C SER A 89 -4.03 12.96 -24.37
N ALA A 90 -3.74 14.20 -24.02
CA ALA A 90 -4.60 15.32 -24.40
C ALA A 90 -3.90 16.05 -25.55
N SER A 91 -4.02 15.53 -26.78
CA SER A 91 -3.84 16.36 -27.97
C SER A 91 -5.21 16.84 -28.40
N ALA A 92 -5.63 17.95 -27.78
CA ALA A 92 -6.58 18.85 -28.39
C ALA A 92 -5.84 19.61 -29.50
N ILE A 93 -6.12 19.26 -30.74
CA ILE A 93 -5.93 20.13 -31.90
C ILE A 93 -7.26 19.95 -32.65
N GLY A 94 -8.23 20.85 -32.53
CA GLY A 94 -8.06 22.27 -32.81
C GLY A 94 -8.30 22.47 -34.30
N ALA A 95 -9.50 22.94 -34.62
CA ALA A 95 -10.08 23.10 -35.95
C ALA A 95 -9.19 23.84 -36.96
N GLY A 96 -9.34 23.52 -38.25
CA GLY A 96 -8.79 24.30 -39.35
C GLY A 96 -9.09 23.75 -40.75
N ALA A 97 -10.15 24.31 -41.36
CA ALA A 97 -10.36 24.50 -42.80
C ALA A 97 -10.51 23.30 -43.78
N GLU A 98 -11.66 23.30 -44.46
CA GLU A 98 -12.05 22.64 -45.71
C GLU A 98 -11.32 23.25 -46.95
N PRO A 99 -11.57 22.81 -48.19
CA PRO A 99 -10.90 21.77 -49.00
C PRO A 99 -9.99 22.36 -50.11
N PRO A 100 -9.53 21.56 -51.10
CA PRO A 100 -10.19 21.71 -52.40
C PRO A 100 -10.51 20.39 -53.11
N ALA A 101 -11.45 20.51 -54.05
CA ALA A 101 -12.00 19.52 -54.94
C ALA A 101 -11.10 19.21 -56.17
N SER A 102 -11.59 18.25 -56.97
CA SER A 102 -11.31 17.93 -58.38
C SER A 102 -10.39 16.72 -58.62
N GLU A 103 -10.99 15.59 -59.04
CA GLU A 103 -10.93 15.01 -60.41
C GLU A 103 -9.77 13.99 -60.51
N THR A 104 -9.82 12.80 -61.13
CA THR A 104 -10.61 12.23 -62.24
C THR A 104 -10.17 10.75 -62.38
N GLY A 105 -11.08 9.84 -62.75
CA GLY A 105 -10.87 8.61 -63.56
C GLY A 105 -9.80 7.57 -63.14
N ALA A 106 -9.76 6.33 -63.63
CA ALA A 106 -10.61 5.50 -64.47
C ALA A 106 -10.00 4.07 -64.50
N ALA A 107 -10.78 3.13 -65.02
CA ALA A 107 -10.50 1.73 -65.40
C ALA A 107 -10.47 0.68 -64.28
#